data_AF-A0A2N2U0Y5-F1
#
_entry.id   AF-A0A2N2U0Y5-F1
#
_cell.length_a   1.000
_cell.length_b   1.000
_cell.length_c   1.000
_cell.angle_alpha   90.00
_cell.angle_beta   90.00
_cell.angle_gamma   90.00
#
_symmetry.space_group_name_H-M   'P 1'
#
loop_
_entity.id
_entity.type
_entity.pdbx_description
1 polymer ?
#
loop_
_entity_poly.entity_id
_entity_poly.type
_entity_poly.pdbx_seq_one_letter_code
_entity_poly.pdbx_strand_id
1 'polypeptide(L)' 'DQAAAQLQHIARPGPPRWRRHIVEKQATYACVPDMARPAVRTAHPRIFLAGDYTAGPYPATLESATLSGVQSAHALLGQL' A
#
# COMPACT_ATOMS: atom_id res chain seq x y z
N ASP A 1 -8.14 -18.72 15.59
CA ASP A 1 -9.61 -18.85 15.52
C ASP A 1 -10.31 -17.58 15.05
N GLN A 2 -9.89 -16.39 15.48
CA GLN A 2 -10.42 -15.12 14.96
C GLN A 2 -10.35 -14.96 13.43
N ALA A 3 -9.23 -15.32 12.79
CA ALA A 3 -9.10 -15.23 11.32
C ALA A 3 -10.14 -16.08 10.56
N ALA A 4 -10.45 -17.28 11.06
CA ALA A 4 -11.47 -18.14 10.47
C ALA A 4 -12.87 -17.55 10.67
N ALA A 5 -13.15 -16.99 11.86
CA ALA A 5 -14.40 -16.30 12.14
C ALA A 5 -14.61 -15.08 11.22
N GLN A 6 -13.58 -14.26 11.01
CA GLN A 6 -13.67 -13.10 10.08
C GLN A 6 -13.92 -13.55 8.64
N LEU A 7 -13.22 -14.58 8.17
CA LEU A 7 -13.39 -15.10 6.81
C LEU A 7 -14.82 -15.58 6.55
N GLN A 8 -15.46 -16.24 7.53
CA GLN A 8 -16.85 -16.71 7.45
C GLN A 8 -17.89 -15.59 7.19
N HIS A 9 -17.57 -14.34 7.53
CA HIS A 9 -18.47 -13.20 7.28
C HIS A 9 -18.44 -12.76 5.80
N ILE A 10 -17.35 -13.04 5.08
CA ILE A 10 -17.12 -12.56 3.70
C ILE A 10 -17.24 -13.72 2.70
N ALA A 11 -16.87 -14.93 3.11
CA ALA A 11 -16.89 -16.13 2.30
C ALA A 11 -17.25 -17.37 3.15
N ARG A 12 -17.72 -18.44 2.53
CA ARG A 12 -17.94 -19.75 3.20
C ARG A 12 -16.96 -20.80 2.69
N PRO A 13 -15.64 -20.65 2.94
CA PRO A 13 -14.71 -21.68 2.57
C PRO A 13 -15.00 -22.95 3.39
N GLY A 14 -14.78 -24.11 2.77
CA GLY A 14 -14.75 -25.38 3.50
C GLY A 14 -13.68 -25.38 4.61
N PRO A 15 -13.54 -26.47 5.37
CA PRO A 15 -12.58 -26.54 6.46
C PRO A 15 -11.15 -26.25 5.97
N PRO A 16 -10.39 -25.37 6.64
CA PRO A 16 -9.05 -25.01 6.20
C PRO A 16 -8.13 -26.24 6.29
N ARG A 17 -7.48 -26.58 5.18
CA ARG A 17 -6.50 -27.69 5.14
C ARG A 17 -5.18 -27.34 5.83
N TRP A 18 -4.85 -26.05 5.93
CA TRP A 18 -3.62 -25.54 6.53
C TRP A 18 -3.78 -24.08 6.97
N ARG A 19 -2.99 -23.66 7.95
CA ARG A 19 -2.84 -22.26 8.37
C ARG A 19 -1.43 -21.97 8.87
N ARG A 20 -0.91 -20.77 8.62
CA ARG A 20 0.32 -20.25 9.23
C ARG A 20 0.19 -18.76 9.49
N HIS A 21 0.74 -18.32 10.62
CA HIS A 21 0.86 -16.91 10.92
C HIS A 21 2.17 -16.39 10.31
N ILE A 22 2.09 -15.29 9.56
CA ILE A 22 3.25 -14.57 9.05
C ILE A 22 3.30 -13.24 9.80
N VAL A 23 4.41 -12.98 10.48
CA VAL A 23 4.63 -11.73 11.20
C VAL A 23 5.88 -11.10 10.61
N GLU A 24 5.70 -9.98 9.92
CA GLU A 24 6.79 -9.18 9.36
C GLU A 24 6.68 -7.77 9.93
N LYS A 25 7.73 -7.35 10.64
CA LYS A 25 7.76 -6.05 11.33
C LYS A 25 8.28 -4.93 10.44
N GLN A 26 8.83 -5.27 9.28
CA GLN A 26 9.43 -4.33 8.32
C GLN A 26 8.78 -4.42 6.93
N ALA A 27 7.52 -4.90 6.88
CA ALA A 27 6.79 -5.03 5.62
C ALA A 27 6.52 -3.68 4.95
N THR A 28 6.60 -2.60 5.73
CA THR A 28 6.36 -1.21 5.31
C THR A 28 7.55 -0.34 5.71
N TYR A 29 7.64 0.87 5.12
CA TYR A 29 8.63 1.85 5.56
C TYR A 29 8.40 2.26 7.03
N ALA A 30 9.45 2.74 7.69
CA ALA A 30 9.35 3.17 9.08
C ALA A 30 8.52 4.45 9.20
N CYS A 31 7.39 4.38 9.91
CA CYS A 31 6.49 5.52 10.18
C CYS A 31 7.08 6.49 11.22
N VAL A 32 8.24 7.06 10.92
CA VAL A 32 8.88 8.09 11.75
C VAL A 32 8.26 9.45 11.38
N PRO A 33 7.87 10.28 12.37
CA PRO A 33 7.42 11.65 12.11
C PRO A 33 8.43 12.44 11.26
N ASP A 34 7.93 13.29 10.37
CA ASP A 34 8.73 14.18 9.51
C ASP A 34 9.75 13.48 8.60
N MET A 35 9.64 12.16 8.42
CA MET A 35 10.48 11.44 7.46
C MET A 35 10.23 11.96 6.04
N ALA A 36 11.32 12.38 5.38
CA ALA A 36 11.27 12.81 3.99
C ALA A 36 10.80 11.65 3.10
N ARG A 37 9.72 11.90 2.35
CA ARG A 37 9.15 10.95 1.40
C ARG A 37 9.25 11.50 -0.02
N PRO A 38 9.59 10.67 -1.02
CA PRO A 38 9.74 11.13 -2.38
C PRO A 38 8.40 11.59 -2.97
N ALA A 39 8.46 12.61 -3.82
CA ALA A 39 7.32 13.04 -4.61
C ALA A 39 7.02 12.04 -5.73
N VAL A 40 5.82 12.15 -6.31
CA VAL A 40 5.36 11.29 -7.43
C VAL A 40 6.25 11.41 -8.67
N ARG A 41 6.75 12.62 -8.99
CA ARG A 41 7.58 12.86 -10.18
C ARG A 41 9.05 12.55 -9.86
N THR A 42 9.68 11.77 -10.74
CA THR A 42 11.13 11.57 -10.71
C THR A 42 11.83 12.56 -11.65
N ALA A 43 13.16 12.55 -11.65
CA ALA A 43 13.96 13.32 -12.60
C ALA A 43 13.79 12.84 -14.05
N HIS A 44 13.40 11.58 -14.26
CA HIS A 44 13.17 11.07 -15.60
C HIS A 44 11.75 11.43 -16.05
N PRO A 45 11.56 12.02 -17.24
CA PRO A 45 10.27 12.59 -17.64
C PRO A 45 9.14 11.56 -17.64
N ARG A 46 9.45 10.30 -17.97
CA ARG A 46 8.48 9.21 -18.14
C ARG A 46 8.45 8.18 -16.99
N ILE A 47 9.08 8.48 -15.85
CA ILE A 47 9.07 7.58 -14.68
C ILE A 47 8.40 8.30 -13.51
N PHE A 48 7.40 7.65 -12.93
CA PHE A 48 6.60 8.16 -11.81
C PHE A 48 6.58 7.13 -10.69
N LEU A 49 6.54 7.60 -9.45
CA LEU A 49 6.50 6.75 -8.26
C LEU A 49 5.07 6.56 -7.78
N ALA A 50 4.76 5.33 -7.39
CA ALA A 50 3.54 4.96 -6.69
C ALA A 50 3.90 3.96 -5.58
N GLY A 51 3.28 4.12 -4.43
CA GLY A 51 3.52 3.34 -3.23
C GLY A 51 3.22 4.18 -1.99
N ASP A 52 2.88 3.50 -0.90
CA ASP A 52 2.57 4.11 0.40
C ASP A 52 3.77 4.84 1.04
N TYR A 53 4.98 4.58 0.55
CA TYR A 53 6.22 5.29 0.89
C TYR A 53 6.34 6.67 0.22
N THR A 54 5.49 7.01 -0.76
CA THR A 54 5.52 8.31 -1.42
C THR A 54 4.88 9.39 -0.56
N ALA A 55 5.17 10.66 -0.85
CA ALA A 55 4.65 11.79 -0.08
C ALA A 55 3.11 11.83 -0.13
N GLY A 56 2.47 11.92 1.05
CA GLY A 56 1.01 11.93 1.17
C GLY A 56 0.54 12.19 2.61
N PRO A 57 -0.76 12.35 2.84
CA PRO A 57 -1.28 12.69 4.18
C PRO A 57 -1.31 11.49 5.15
N TYR A 58 -1.21 10.27 4.64
CA TYR A 58 -1.32 9.04 5.42
C TYR A 58 0.04 8.32 5.57
N PRO A 59 0.24 7.53 6.64
CA PRO A 59 1.39 6.64 6.77
C PRO A 59 1.30 5.45 5.79
N ALA A 60 2.10 4.40 6.01
CA ALA A 60 2.08 3.18 5.19
C ALA A 60 0.76 2.38 5.29
N THR A 61 -0.29 2.87 4.62
CA THR A 61 -1.63 2.25 4.60
C THR A 61 -2.07 1.92 3.19
N LEU A 62 -3.10 1.07 3.06
CA LEU A 62 -3.70 0.73 1.77
C LEU A 62 -4.31 1.95 1.07
N GLU A 63 -4.86 2.90 1.84
CA GLU A 63 -5.37 4.17 1.34
C GLU A 63 -4.25 5.02 0.76
N SER A 64 -3.10 5.11 1.45
CA SER A 64 -1.90 5.80 0.97
C SER A 64 -1.39 5.19 -0.33
N ALA A 65 -1.26 3.85 -0.38
CA ALA A 65 -0.86 3.12 -1.58
C ALA A 65 -1.80 3.43 -2.76
N THR A 66 -3.11 3.34 -2.53
CA THR A 66 -4.13 3.56 -3.57
C THR A 66 -4.11 5.00 -4.07
N LEU A 67 -4.08 5.98 -3.16
CA LEU A 67 -4.04 7.40 -3.50
C LEU A 67 -2.77 7.75 -4.29
N SER A 68 -1.61 7.23 -3.89
CA SER A 68 -0.36 7.47 -4.63
C SER A 68 -0.42 6.90 -6.06
N GLY A 69 -1.06 5.74 -6.25
CA GLY A 69 -1.24 5.12 -7.57
C GLY A 69 -2.09 5.99 -8.50
N VAL A 70 -3.20 6.51 -7.98
CA VAL A 70 -4.06 7.45 -8.71
C VAL A 70 -3.31 8.74 -9.05
N GLN A 71 -2.56 9.30 -8.11
CA GLN A 71 -1.74 10.50 -8.35
C GLN A 71 -0.66 10.27 -9.42
N SER A 72 0.00 9.11 -9.39
CA SER A 72 0.99 8.70 -10.39
C SER A 72 0.37 8.60 -11.78
N ALA A 73 -0.80 7.96 -11.91
CA ALA A 73 -1.54 7.87 -13.16
C ALA A 73 -1.94 9.26 -13.69
N HIS A 74 -2.44 10.15 -12.83
CA HIS A 74 -2.75 11.53 -13.24
C HIS A 74 -1.51 12.31 -13.68
N ALA A 75 -0.38 12.15 -12.99
CA ALA A 75 0.85 12.82 -13.35
C ALA A 75 1.38 12.36 -14.72
N LEU A 76 1.20 11.08 -15.06
CA LEU A 76 1.48 10.54 -16.39
C LEU A 76 0.53 11.11 -17.45
N LEU A 77 -0.77 11.04 -17.21
CA LEU A 77 -1.79 11.48 -18.17
C LEU A 77 -1.71 12.98 -18.45
N GLY A 78 -1.33 13.80 -17.47
CA GLY A 78 -1.11 15.24 -17.64
C GLY A 78 0.20 15.62 -18.35
N GLN A 79 1.02 14.65 -18.77
CA GLN A 79 2.17 14.87 -19.64
C GLN A 79 1.94 14.46 -21.10
N LEU A 80 0.84 13.75 -21.39
CA LEU A 80 0.41 13.44 -22.75
C LEU A 80 -0.28 14.66 -23.37
#